data_AF-A0A395IXE7-F1
#
_entry.id   AF-A0A395IXE7-F1
#
_cell.length_a   1.000
_cell.length_b   1.000
_cell.length_c   1.000
_cell.angle_alpha   90.00
_cell.angle_beta   90.00
_cell.angle_gamma   90.00
#
_symmetry.space_group_name_H-M   'P 1'
#
loop_
_entity.id
_entity.type
_entity.pdbx_description
1 polymer ?
#
loop_
_entity_poly.entity_id
_entity_poly.type
_entity_poly.pdbx_seq_one_letter_code
_entity_poly.pdbx_strand_id
1 'polypeptide(L)'
;MSFEGDCEWKADKKNSEQGNEAEELGTWPILEELHEQGIVKRLGLAEFGSAKLARFLGNVRVRPQVDQINVKNCCRVPQPLLKIAKQENIELLTHNDCTNILPSGTLRELLGQGIRGAGVLSGSKRGIDGMKGDLNPEWVVKYTAIVRDRGVIENKGYFASAELRE
;
A
#
# COMPACT_ATOMS: atom_id res chain seq x y z
N MET A 1 38.35 -6.42 0.85
CA MET A 1 37.32 -5.45 1.27
C MET A 1 35.96 -6.08 1.01
N SER A 2 35.38 -6.72 2.02
CA SER A 2 34.02 -7.25 1.99
C SER A 2 33.05 -6.11 2.34
N PHE A 3 32.49 -5.46 1.32
CA PHE A 3 31.33 -4.59 1.53
C PHE A 3 30.13 -5.50 1.76
N GLU A 4 29.80 -5.76 3.02
CA GLU A 4 28.62 -6.55 3.41
C GLU A 4 27.34 -5.78 3.05
N GLY A 5 26.60 -6.31 2.08
CA GLY A 5 25.28 -5.86 1.65
C GLY A 5 24.17 -6.19 2.67
N ASP A 6 24.36 -5.76 3.92
CA ASP A 6 23.51 -6.18 5.05
C ASP A 6 22.13 -5.48 5.05
N CYS A 7 22.04 -4.24 4.53
CA CYS A 7 20.79 -3.49 4.50
C CYS A 7 19.80 -3.96 3.43
N GLU A 8 20.28 -4.41 2.26
CA GLU A 8 19.43 -4.93 1.17
C GLU A 8 18.73 -6.22 1.62
N TRP A 9 19.49 -7.15 2.19
CA TRP A 9 18.96 -8.42 2.68
C TRP A 9 17.94 -8.24 3.81
N LYS A 10 18.21 -7.31 4.73
CA LYS A 10 17.27 -6.96 5.81
C LYS A 10 15.97 -6.38 5.27
N ALA A 11 16.04 -5.50 4.26
CA ALA A 11 14.85 -4.96 3.62
C ALA A 11 14.04 -6.04 2.89
N ASP A 12 14.71 -6.92 2.14
CA ASP A 12 14.06 -8.05 1.46
C ASP A 12 13.32 -8.97 2.42
N LYS A 13 13.99 -9.34 3.52
CA LYS A 13 13.43 -10.21 4.54
C LYS A 13 12.24 -9.55 5.23
N LYS A 14 12.37 -8.27 5.58
CA LYS A 14 11.27 -7.49 6.16
C LYS A 14 10.07 -7.48 5.21
N ASN A 15 10.26 -7.15 3.94
CA ASN A 15 9.19 -7.13 2.94
C ASN A 15 8.58 -8.53 2.74
N SER A 16 9.38 -9.58 2.81
CA SER A 16 8.90 -10.96 2.74
C SER A 16 8.03 -11.38 3.94
N GLU A 17 8.15 -10.69 5.08
CA GLU A 17 7.40 -10.93 6.32
C GLU A 17 6.24 -9.95 6.53
N GLN A 18 6.11 -8.93 5.69
CA GLN A 18 5.02 -7.95 5.76
C GLN A 18 3.70 -8.52 5.19
N GLY A 19 2.57 -8.03 5.72
CA GLY A 19 1.23 -8.38 5.23
C GLY A 19 0.74 -9.75 5.67
N ASN A 20 -0.32 -10.23 5.01
CA ASN A 20 -0.90 -11.55 5.23
C ASN A 20 -1.04 -12.25 3.88
N GLU A 21 -0.14 -13.19 3.62
CA GLU A 21 -0.08 -13.92 2.34
C GLU A 21 -1.39 -14.65 2.01
N ALA A 22 -2.10 -15.18 3.01
CA ALA A 22 -3.35 -15.89 2.77
C ALA A 22 -4.48 -14.93 2.35
N GLU A 23 -4.56 -13.74 2.96
CA GLU A 23 -5.54 -12.72 2.58
C GLU A 23 -5.22 -12.10 1.21
N GLU A 24 -3.95 -11.86 0.93
CA GLU A 24 -3.48 -11.35 -0.36
C GLU A 24 -3.79 -12.34 -1.49
N LEU A 25 -3.52 -13.63 -1.29
CA LEU A 25 -3.89 -14.69 -2.22
C LEU A 25 -5.41 -14.85 -2.35
N GLY A 26 -6.16 -14.68 -1.25
CA GLY A 26 -7.62 -14.70 -1.29
C GLY A 26 -8.22 -13.52 -2.07
N THR A 27 -7.53 -12.37 -2.09
CA THR A 27 -7.97 -11.16 -2.79
C THR A 27 -7.62 -11.21 -4.29
N TRP A 28 -6.51 -11.85 -4.65
CA TRP A 28 -5.99 -11.84 -6.02
C TRP A 28 -6.99 -12.31 -7.09
N PRO A 29 -7.78 -13.40 -6.91
CA PRO A 29 -8.76 -13.84 -7.91
C PRO A 29 -9.75 -12.76 -8.34
N ILE A 30 -10.14 -11.86 -7.43
CA ILE A 30 -11.03 -10.74 -7.73
C ILE A 30 -10.32 -9.77 -8.69
N LEU A 31 -9.03 -9.50 -8.47
CA LEU A 31 -8.23 -8.66 -9.34
C LEU A 31 -7.98 -9.32 -10.71
N GLU A 32 -7.81 -10.64 -10.74
CA GLU A 32 -7.72 -11.39 -11.99
C GLU A 32 -8.99 -11.23 -12.83
N GLU A 33 -10.17 -11.35 -12.21
CA GLU A 33 -11.45 -11.17 -12.91
C GLU A 33 -11.57 -9.75 -13.49
N LEU A 34 -11.23 -8.72 -12.71
CA LEU A 34 -11.22 -7.33 -13.20
C LEU A 34 -10.24 -7.11 -14.36
N HIS A 35 -9.12 -7.84 -14.37
CA HIS A 35 -8.16 -7.81 -15.46
C HIS A 35 -8.71 -8.50 -16.71
N GLU A 36 -9.37 -9.66 -16.56
CA GLU A 36 -9.99 -10.40 -17.67
C GLU A 36 -11.15 -9.66 -18.31
N GLN A 37 -11.95 -8.94 -17.51
CA GLN A 37 -12.97 -8.02 -18.01
C GLN A 37 -12.38 -6.79 -18.73
N GLY A 38 -11.06 -6.59 -18.64
CA GLY A 38 -10.36 -5.48 -19.26
C GLY A 38 -10.54 -4.14 -18.56
N ILE A 39 -11.15 -4.13 -17.37
CA ILE A 39 -11.30 -2.93 -16.51
C ILE A 39 -9.93 -2.53 -15.99
N VAL A 40 -9.15 -3.49 -15.51
CA VAL A 40 -7.78 -3.28 -15.05
C VAL A 40 -6.81 -3.77 -16.11
N LYS A 41 -5.89 -2.91 -16.56
CA LYS A 41 -4.92 -3.25 -17.62
C LYS A 41 -3.62 -3.87 -17.12
N ARG A 42 -3.23 -3.54 -15.88
CA ARG A 42 -2.00 -4.02 -15.24
C ARG A 42 -2.30 -4.32 -13.79
N LEU A 43 -1.96 -5.52 -13.33
CA LEU A 43 -1.99 -5.87 -11.92
C LEU A 43 -0.61 -5.64 -11.31
N GLY A 44 -0.57 -5.30 -10.03
CA GLY A 44 0.67 -5.04 -9.31
C GLY A 44 0.59 -5.43 -7.86
N LEU A 45 1.77 -5.54 -7.26
CA LEU A 45 2.00 -5.84 -5.86
C LEU A 45 2.66 -4.64 -5.18
N ALA A 46 2.65 -4.65 -3.85
CA ALA A 46 3.36 -3.68 -3.04
C ALA A 46 4.00 -4.38 -1.84
N GLU A 47 5.24 -3.99 -1.54
CA GLU A 47 6.06 -4.51 -0.45
C GLU A 47 6.37 -6.01 -0.54
N PHE A 48 6.43 -6.61 -1.73
CA PHE A 48 6.79 -8.03 -1.84
C PHE A 48 8.31 -8.22 -1.83
N GLY A 49 8.81 -8.98 -0.86
CA GLY A 49 10.20 -9.44 -0.86
C GLY A 49 10.38 -10.70 -1.71
N SER A 50 11.63 -11.08 -2.00
CA SER A 50 11.96 -12.16 -2.94
C SER A 50 11.28 -13.50 -2.60
N ALA A 51 11.28 -13.89 -1.32
CA ALA A 51 10.71 -15.15 -0.87
C ALA A 51 9.17 -15.15 -0.97
N LYS A 52 8.53 -14.04 -0.62
CA LYS A 52 7.07 -13.88 -0.69
C LYS A 52 6.60 -13.83 -2.14
N LEU A 53 7.29 -13.08 -3.00
CA LEU A 53 7.02 -13.03 -4.44
C LEU A 53 7.10 -14.42 -5.07
N ALA A 54 8.15 -15.19 -4.79
CA ALA A 54 8.30 -16.54 -5.33
C ALA A 54 7.12 -17.46 -4.95
N ARG A 55 6.69 -17.42 -3.69
CA ARG A 55 5.52 -18.21 -3.24
C ARG A 55 4.23 -17.72 -3.89
N PHE A 56 4.02 -16.42 -3.95
CA PHE A 56 2.83 -15.81 -4.54
C PHE A 56 2.67 -16.20 -6.02
N LEU A 57 3.74 -16.12 -6.80
CA LEU A 57 3.77 -16.52 -8.21
C LEU A 57 3.47 -18.02 -8.41
N GLY A 58 3.72 -18.87 -7.41
CA GLY A 58 3.33 -20.28 -7.47
C GLY A 58 1.82 -20.52 -7.40
N ASN A 59 1.05 -19.52 -6.92
CA ASN A 59 -0.37 -19.68 -6.58
C ASN A 59 -1.32 -18.82 -7.43
N VAL A 60 -0.80 -17.94 -8.28
CA VAL A 60 -1.63 -17.01 -9.09
C VAL A 60 -1.58 -17.33 -10.57
N ARG A 61 -2.70 -17.08 -11.27
CA ARG A 61 -2.87 -17.36 -12.70
C ARG A 61 -2.50 -16.14 -13.54
N VAL A 62 -2.99 -14.96 -13.19
CA VAL A 62 -2.59 -13.69 -13.82
C VAL A 62 -1.36 -13.17 -13.09
N ARG A 63 -0.24 -13.07 -13.80
CA ARG A 63 1.03 -12.58 -13.27
C ARG A 63 0.95 -11.08 -12.94
N PRO A 64 1.43 -10.63 -11.77
CA PRO A 64 1.63 -9.22 -11.52
C PRO A 64 2.65 -8.67 -12.52
N GLN A 65 2.52 -7.40 -12.90
CA GLN A 65 3.44 -6.73 -13.82
C GLN A 65 4.29 -5.65 -13.15
N VAL A 66 3.95 -5.31 -11.90
CA VAL A 66 4.64 -4.31 -11.10
C VAL A 66 4.75 -4.84 -9.68
N ASP A 67 5.87 -4.57 -9.02
CA ASP A 67 5.99 -4.68 -7.57
C ASP A 67 6.61 -3.38 -7.03
N GLN A 68 5.86 -2.69 -6.19
CA GLN A 68 6.24 -1.42 -5.59
C GLN A 68 6.88 -1.68 -4.22
N ILE A 69 8.17 -1.37 -4.08
CA ILE A 69 8.93 -1.68 -2.86
C ILE A 69 9.40 -0.42 -2.12
N ASN A 70 9.27 -0.44 -0.81
CA ASN A 70 9.80 0.60 0.06
C ASN A 70 11.31 0.46 0.23
N VAL A 71 12.03 1.47 -0.25
CA VAL A 71 13.50 1.53 -0.21
C VAL A 71 14.03 2.58 0.76
N LYS A 72 13.18 3.11 1.66
CA LYS A 72 13.51 4.24 2.54
C LYS A 72 14.81 4.07 3.34
N ASN A 73 15.22 2.83 3.63
CA ASN A 73 16.43 2.53 4.39
C ASN A 73 17.54 1.86 3.57
N CYS A 74 17.37 1.69 2.25
CA CYS A 74 18.34 1.00 1.39
C CYS A 74 18.19 1.42 -0.08
N CYS A 75 19.21 2.07 -0.65
CA CYS A 75 19.15 2.59 -2.04
C CYS A 75 19.30 1.52 -3.14
N ARG A 76 19.38 0.24 -2.77
CA ARG A 76 19.65 -0.87 -3.71
C ARG A 76 18.61 -1.95 -3.53
N VAL A 77 18.15 -2.46 -4.67
CA VAL A 77 17.19 -3.55 -4.69
C VAL A 77 17.93 -4.87 -4.50
N PRO A 78 17.46 -5.77 -3.63
CA PRO A 78 18.08 -7.07 -3.37
C PRO A 78 18.27 -7.88 -4.66
N GLN A 79 19.47 -8.46 -4.85
CA GLN A 79 19.78 -9.30 -6.01
C GLN A 79 18.80 -10.47 -6.23
N PRO A 80 18.33 -11.19 -5.19
CA PRO A 80 17.33 -12.26 -5.37
C PRO A 80 16.01 -11.75 -5.96
N LEU A 81 15.53 -10.59 -5.47
CA LEU A 81 14.30 -9.97 -5.96
C LEU A 81 14.44 -9.52 -7.41
N LEU A 82 15.56 -8.86 -7.76
CA LEU A 82 15.86 -8.45 -9.13
C LEU A 82 15.85 -9.64 -10.10
N LYS A 83 16.39 -10.78 -9.67
CA LYS A 83 16.45 -11.99 -10.51
C LYS A 83 15.05 -12.53 -10.82
N ILE A 84 14.20 -12.68 -9.80
CA ILE A 84 12.82 -13.16 -9.98
C ILE A 84 12.02 -12.17 -10.83
N ALA A 85 12.11 -10.88 -10.51
CA ALA A 85 11.40 -9.84 -11.24
C ALA A 85 11.77 -9.82 -12.73
N LYS A 86 13.07 -9.94 -13.04
CA LYS A 86 13.54 -10.02 -14.43
C LYS A 86 13.06 -11.28 -15.15
N GLN A 87 13.04 -12.43 -14.47
CA GLN A 87 12.58 -13.69 -15.04
C GLN A 87 11.08 -13.68 -15.36
N GLU A 88 10.29 -13.06 -14.49
CA GLU A 88 8.83 -13.01 -14.59
C GLU A 88 8.32 -11.73 -15.28
N ASN A 89 9.25 -10.90 -15.78
CA ASN A 89 8.96 -9.61 -16.42
C ASN A 89 8.13 -8.64 -15.54
N ILE A 90 8.47 -8.57 -14.26
CA ILE A 90 7.88 -7.69 -13.26
C ILE A 90 8.71 -6.43 -13.14
N GLU A 91 8.07 -5.27 -13.27
CA GLU A 91 8.70 -3.96 -13.09
C GLU A 91 8.82 -3.64 -11.60
N LEU A 92 10.04 -3.45 -11.11
CA LEU A 92 10.27 -3.03 -9.73
C LEU A 92 10.27 -1.51 -9.65
N LEU A 93 9.28 -0.96 -8.94
CA LEU A 93 9.17 0.46 -8.67
C LEU A 93 9.51 0.74 -7.21
N THR A 94 10.15 1.86 -6.93
CA THR A 94 10.55 2.21 -5.57
C THR A 94 9.73 3.38 -5.05
N HIS A 95 9.36 3.31 -3.78
CA HIS A 95 8.75 4.44 -3.07
C HIS A 95 9.36 4.62 -1.67
N ASN A 96 9.08 5.79 -1.10
CA ASN A 96 9.49 6.16 0.26
C ASN A 96 8.28 6.51 1.14
N ASP A 97 7.09 6.07 0.70
CA ASP A 97 5.84 6.29 1.42
C ASP A 97 5.93 5.78 2.87
N CYS A 98 5.26 6.48 3.78
CA CYS A 98 5.19 6.12 5.18
C CYS A 98 4.29 4.89 5.38
N THR A 99 4.68 4.00 6.29
CA THR A 99 3.91 2.78 6.59
C THR A 99 2.57 3.06 7.28
N ASN A 100 2.52 4.08 8.15
CA ASN A 100 1.28 4.52 8.79
C ASN A 100 0.86 5.87 8.21
N ILE A 101 0.04 5.81 7.17
CA ILE A 101 -0.40 7.00 6.42
C ILE A 101 -1.51 7.78 7.13
N LEU A 102 -2.29 7.13 8.01
CA LEU A 102 -3.40 7.75 8.72
C LEU A 102 -3.41 7.34 10.19
N PRO A 103 -2.50 7.91 11.01
CA PRO A 103 -2.47 7.65 12.45
C PRO A 103 -3.79 8.07 13.11
N SER A 104 -4.27 7.31 14.09
CA SER A 104 -5.57 7.57 14.74
C SER A 104 -5.69 8.95 15.36
N GLY A 105 -4.58 9.50 15.88
CA GLY A 105 -4.55 10.87 16.41
C GLY A 105 -4.78 11.92 15.33
N THR A 106 -4.09 11.79 14.20
CA THR A 106 -4.26 12.67 13.03
C THR A 106 -5.64 12.53 12.43
N LEU A 107 -6.17 11.30 12.33
CA LEU A 107 -7.54 11.07 11.87
C LEU A 107 -8.57 11.75 12.78
N ARG A 108 -8.39 11.66 14.11
CA ARG A 108 -9.27 12.34 15.07
C ARG A 108 -9.20 13.85 14.93
N GLU A 109 -8.02 14.42 14.69
CA GLU A 109 -7.87 15.86 14.46
C GLU A 109 -8.57 16.28 13.15
N LEU A 110 -8.36 15.52 12.07
CA LEU A 110 -8.97 15.79 10.76
C LEU A 110 -10.50 15.73 10.79
N LEU A 111 -11.08 14.78 11.53
CA LEU A 111 -12.53 14.64 11.66
C LEU A 111 -13.11 15.39 12.86
N GLY A 112 -12.25 15.97 13.71
CA GLY A 112 -12.60 16.68 14.93
C GLY A 112 -13.17 18.08 14.69
N GLN A 113 -13.39 18.79 15.78
CA GLN A 113 -13.79 20.20 15.77
C GLN A 113 -12.58 21.12 15.63
N GLY A 114 -12.77 22.31 15.06
CA GLY A 114 -11.75 23.35 14.95
C GLY A 114 -11.46 23.79 13.52
N ILE A 115 -10.54 24.73 13.36
CA ILE A 115 -10.24 25.40 12.08
C ILE A 115 -9.79 24.42 10.98
N ARG A 116 -9.13 23.33 11.37
CA ARG A 116 -8.62 22.29 10.46
C ARG A 116 -9.44 20.98 10.48
N GLY A 117 -10.47 20.92 11.32
CA GLY A 117 -11.29 19.73 11.51
C GLY A 117 -12.55 19.80 10.66
N ALA A 118 -13.03 18.64 10.19
CA ALA A 118 -14.24 18.53 9.39
C ALA A 118 -15.54 18.67 10.21
N GLY A 119 -15.46 18.76 11.53
CA GLY A 119 -16.61 18.93 12.42
C GLY A 119 -17.49 17.68 12.57
N VAL A 120 -17.00 16.51 12.12
CA VAL A 120 -17.75 15.25 12.10
C VAL A 120 -17.84 14.61 13.50
N LEU A 121 -16.74 14.65 14.25
CA LEU A 121 -16.66 14.13 15.62
C LEU A 121 -16.99 15.22 16.64
N SER A 122 -17.63 14.81 17.73
CA SER A 122 -17.81 15.69 18.88
C SER A 122 -16.48 16.00 19.55
N GLY A 123 -16.24 17.29 19.87
CA GLY A 123 -15.04 17.75 20.59
C GLY A 123 -14.96 17.31 22.06
N SER A 124 -16.04 16.71 22.60
CA SER A 124 -16.05 16.17 23.96
C SER A 124 -17.10 15.05 24.12
N LYS A 125 -16.89 14.12 25.07
CA LYS A 125 -17.87 13.03 25.35
C LYS A 125 -19.26 13.55 25.74
N ARG A 126 -19.37 14.83 26.10
CA ARG A 126 -20.62 15.53 26.49
C ARG A 126 -21.13 16.53 25.45
N GLY A 127 -20.46 16.66 24.30
CA GLY A 127 -20.92 17.53 23.21
C GLY A 127 -22.26 17.08 22.66
N ILE A 128 -23.07 18.06 22.26
CA ILE A 128 -24.42 17.87 21.68
C ILE A 128 -24.34 17.66 20.17
N ASP A 129 -23.27 18.17 19.53
CA ASP A 129 -23.05 18.11 18.09
C ASP A 129 -21.87 17.20 17.72
N GLY A 130 -22.09 16.29 16.77
CA GLY A 130 -21.09 15.38 16.21
C GLY A 130 -21.14 13.95 16.77
N MET A 131 -20.51 13.03 16.04
CA MET A 131 -20.46 11.60 16.41
C MET A 131 -19.55 11.37 17.62
N LYS A 132 -19.94 10.43 18.49
CA LYS A 132 -19.21 10.07 19.72
C LYS A 132 -18.56 8.71 19.56
N GLY A 133 -17.36 8.57 20.09
CA GLY A 133 -16.62 7.32 20.07
C GLY A 133 -15.14 7.49 19.79
N ASP A 134 -14.48 6.34 19.70
CA ASP A 134 -13.09 6.20 19.29
C ASP A 134 -13.00 5.75 17.84
N LEU A 135 -12.25 6.53 17.05
CA LEU A 135 -11.99 6.21 15.65
C LEU A 135 -10.82 5.26 15.52
N ASN A 136 -11.05 4.16 14.80
CA ASN A 136 -10.04 3.22 14.39
C ASN A 136 -9.87 3.28 12.86
N PRO A 137 -8.72 3.76 12.34
CA PRO A 137 -8.45 3.71 10.90
C PRO A 137 -8.35 2.25 10.44
N GLU A 138 -8.96 1.94 9.29
CA GLU A 138 -8.93 0.58 8.72
C GLU A 138 -7.96 0.50 7.55
N TRP A 139 -8.19 1.29 6.51
CA TRP A 139 -7.36 1.29 5.31
C TRP A 139 -7.38 2.66 4.64
N VAL A 140 -6.34 2.92 3.85
CA VAL A 140 -6.23 4.12 3.01
C VAL A 140 -5.70 3.73 1.66
N VAL A 141 -6.35 4.21 0.60
CA VAL A 141 -5.94 4.03 -0.79
C VAL A 141 -5.62 5.39 -1.38
N LYS A 142 -4.39 5.57 -1.83
CA LYS A 142 -3.99 6.73 -2.64
C LYS A 142 -4.33 6.47 -4.10
N TYR A 143 -5.01 7.40 -4.74
CA TYR A 143 -5.22 7.35 -6.19
C TYR A 143 -4.53 8.50 -6.89
N THR A 144 -4.15 8.29 -8.15
CA THR A 144 -3.60 9.32 -9.02
C THR A 144 -4.11 9.07 -10.43
N ALA A 145 -4.80 10.05 -10.98
CA ALA A 145 -5.26 10.08 -12.37
C ALA A 145 -4.24 10.84 -13.21
N ILE A 146 -3.74 10.19 -14.27
CA ILE A 146 -2.69 10.75 -15.14
C ILE A 146 -3.16 10.68 -16.58
N VAL A 147 -3.05 11.81 -17.29
CA VAL A 147 -3.20 11.87 -18.75
C VAL A 147 -1.90 11.37 -19.37
N ARG A 148 -1.85 10.09 -19.72
CA ARG A 148 -0.62 9.39 -20.16
C ARG A 148 0.12 10.12 -21.28
N ASP A 149 -0.58 10.57 -22.31
CA ASP A 149 0.02 11.19 -23.50
C ASP A 149 0.64 12.57 -23.23
N ARG A 150 0.36 13.17 -22.07
CA ARG A 150 0.86 14.50 -21.69
C ARG A 150 1.75 14.46 -20.45
N GLY A 151 1.83 13.33 -19.76
CA GLY A 151 2.54 13.21 -18.48
C GLY A 151 1.97 14.12 -17.38
N VAL A 152 0.71 14.56 -17.50
CA VAL A 152 0.07 15.49 -16.56
C VAL A 152 -0.77 14.72 -15.55
N ILE A 153 -0.58 15.01 -14.26
CA ILE A 153 -1.46 14.54 -13.19
C ILE A 153 -2.74 15.37 -13.25
N GLU A 154 -3.85 14.72 -13.60
CA GLU A 154 -5.18 15.34 -13.65
C GLU A 154 -5.76 15.46 -12.23
N ASN A 155 -5.65 14.39 -11.45
CA ASN A 155 -6.18 14.35 -10.09
C ASN A 155 -5.33 13.45 -9.21
N LYS A 156 -5.29 13.73 -7.91
CA LYS A 156 -4.67 12.89 -6.89
C LYS A 156 -5.43 13.05 -5.59
N GLY A 157 -5.59 11.97 -4.85
CA GLY A 157 -6.29 12.01 -3.59
C GLY A 157 -6.17 10.72 -2.82
N TYR A 158 -6.96 10.63 -1.77
CA TYR A 158 -7.00 9.49 -0.86
C TYR A 158 -8.46 9.10 -0.62
N PHE A 159 -8.72 7.80 -0.63
CA PHE A 159 -9.89 7.20 -0.02
C PHE A 159 -9.45 6.58 1.30
N ALA A 160 -10.23 6.74 2.35
CA ALA A 160 -9.92 6.18 3.66
C ALA A 160 -11.19 5.58 4.26
N SER A 161 -11.05 4.44 4.92
CA SER A 161 -12.07 3.86 5.78
C SER A 161 -11.62 3.91 7.23
N ALA A 162 -12.56 4.20 8.11
CA ALA A 162 -12.36 4.17 9.55
C ALA A 162 -13.64 3.72 10.23
N GLU A 163 -13.48 2.92 11.28
CA GLU A 163 -14.56 2.45 12.14
C GLU A 163 -14.70 3.39 13.33
N LEU A 164 -15.93 3.79 13.66
CA LEU A 164 -16.24 4.50 14.89
C LEU A 164 -16.77 3.49 15.92
N ARG A 165 -16.03 3.31 17.02
CA ARG A 165 -16.44 2.46 18.14
C ARG A 165 -16.97 3.33 19.27
N GLU A 166 -18.18 3.05 19.75
CA GLU A 166 -18.80 3.77 20.88
C GLU A 166 -18.19 3.39 22.24
#